data_AF-A0A9D1WJ68-F1
#
_entry.id   AF-A0A9D1WJ68-F1
#
_cell.length_a   1.000
_cell.length_b   1.000
_cell.length_c   1.000
_cell.angle_alpha   90.00
_cell.angle_beta   90.00
_cell.angle_gamma   90.00
#
_symmetry.space_group_name_H-M   'P 1'
#
loop_
_entity.id
_entity.type
_entity.pdbx_description
1 polymer ?
#
loop_
_entity_poly.entity_id
_entity_poly.type
_entity_poly.pdbx_seq_one_letter_code
_entity_poly.pdbx_strand_id
1 'polypeptide(L)'
;MPGLKENLDCPRRMVVFAVFDIIDKMDGEYEKAMAGDIKAKVKVLGKISEYAFAVTEVTLETSILHISLLQTIEGLTEEEK
;
A
#
# COMPACT_ATOMS: atom_id res chain seq x y z
N MET A 1 2.33 3.33 -14.69
CA MET A 1 3.13 3.30 -13.44
C MET A 1 3.26 1.86 -13.00
N PRO A 2 4.45 1.39 -12.61
CA PRO A 2 4.58 0.05 -12.05
C PRO A 2 3.74 -0.02 -10.76
N GLY A 3 2.86 -1.00 -10.71
CA GLY A 3 1.99 -1.28 -9.56
C GLY A 3 1.94 -2.78 -9.34
N LEU A 4 1.80 -3.18 -8.08
CA LEU A 4 1.60 -4.57 -7.71
C LEU A 4 0.10 -4.85 -7.67
N LYS A 5 -0.34 -5.97 -8.25
CA LYS A 5 -1.72 -6.43 -8.16
C LYS A 5 -1.73 -7.88 -7.69
N GLU A 6 -2.27 -8.11 -6.50
CA GLU A 6 -2.31 -9.44 -5.88
C GLU A 6 -3.76 -9.86 -5.59
N ASN A 7 -4.03 -11.16 -5.81
CA ASN A 7 -5.28 -11.78 -5.37
C ASN A 7 -5.05 -12.40 -4.00
N LEU A 8 -5.92 -12.09 -3.04
CA LEU A 8 -5.82 -12.56 -1.67
C LEU A 8 -7.08 -13.33 -1.31
N ASP A 9 -6.90 -14.53 -0.77
CA ASP A 9 -7.98 -15.37 -0.24
C ASP A 9 -8.38 -14.90 1.19
N CYS A 10 -8.61 -13.60 1.31
CA CYS A 10 -9.01 -12.93 2.54
C CYS A 10 -10.17 -11.97 2.28
N PRO A 11 -11.11 -11.82 3.23
CA PRO A 11 -12.13 -10.77 3.18
C PRO A 11 -11.52 -9.38 3.11
N ARG A 12 -12.16 -8.45 2.40
CA ARG A 12 -11.66 -7.09 2.16
C ARG A 12 -11.25 -6.38 3.44
N ARG A 13 -12.05 -6.51 4.49
CA ARG A 13 -11.80 -5.86 5.78
C ARG A 13 -10.51 -6.36 6.43
N MET A 14 -10.19 -7.65 6.31
CA MET A 14 -8.93 -8.21 6.81
C MET A 14 -7.73 -7.64 6.04
N VAL A 15 -7.84 -7.56 4.71
CA VAL A 15 -6.78 -6.99 3.88
C VAL A 15 -6.53 -5.52 4.22
N VAL A 16 -7.60 -4.72 4.39
CA VAL A 16 -7.51 -3.31 4.79
C VAL A 16 -6.79 -3.17 6.14
N PHE A 17 -7.13 -3.99 7.14
CA PHE A 17 -6.43 -3.96 8.43
C PHE A 17 -4.97 -4.40 8.33
N ALA A 18 -4.68 -5.44 7.55
CA ALA A 18 -3.30 -5.87 7.32
C ALA A 18 -2.46 -4.78 6.65
N VAL A 19 -3.04 -3.99 5.73
CA VAL A 19 -2.37 -2.84 5.13
C VAL A 19 -2.05 -1.78 6.19
N PHE A 20 -2.99 -1.43 7.07
CA PHE A 20 -2.71 -0.50 8.17
C PHE A 20 -1.62 -1.01 9.11
N ASP A 21 -1.67 -2.28 9.52
CA ASP A 21 -0.65 -2.89 10.38
C ASP A 21 0.75 -2.81 9.76
N ILE A 22 0.84 -2.99 8.43
CA ILE A 22 2.12 -2.91 7.70
C ILE A 22 2.60 -1.45 7.66
N ILE A 23 1.74 -0.49 7.37
CA ILE A 23 2.10 0.93 7.37
C ILE A 23 2.57 1.38 8.77
N ASP A 24 1.86 0.99 9.82
CA ASP A 24 2.23 1.28 11.22
C ASP A 24 3.60 0.69 11.58
N LYS A 25 3.89 -0.56 11.15
CA LYS A 25 5.21 -1.20 11.36
C LYS A 25 6.36 -0.51 10.63
N MET A 26 6.05 0.23 9.57
CA MET A 26 7.03 1.01 8.81
C MET A 26 7.14 2.46 9.30
N ASP A 27 6.50 2.81 10.43
CA ASP A 27 6.43 4.17 10.96
C ASP A 27 5.90 5.16 9.89
N GLY A 28 4.94 4.67 9.09
CA GLY A 28 4.34 5.41 7.99
C GLY A 28 3.10 6.21 8.44
N GLU A 29 2.78 7.23 7.66
CA GLU A 29 1.56 8.03 7.83
C GLU A 29 0.53 7.62 6.77
N TYR A 30 -0.75 7.66 7.09
CA TYR A 30 -1.80 7.35 6.12
C TYR A 30 -3.08 8.14 6.37
N GLU A 31 -3.78 8.42 5.27
CA GLU A 31 -5.12 8.96 5.34
C GLU A 31 -6.11 7.81 5.58
N LYS A 32 -6.80 7.84 6.71
CA LYS A 32 -7.78 6.81 7.07
C LYS A 32 -9.05 6.98 6.23
N ALA A 33 -9.13 6.24 5.14
CA ALA A 33 -10.37 6.03 4.39
C ALA A 33 -10.81 4.57 4.54
N MET A 34 -11.98 4.36 5.17
CA MET A 34 -12.56 3.03 5.36
C MET A 34 -13.05 2.38 4.05
N ALA A 35 -12.99 3.10 2.94
CA ALA A 35 -13.41 2.65 1.62
C ALA A 35 -12.38 1.74 0.92
N GLY A 36 -11.32 1.30 1.58
CA GLY A 36 -10.31 0.39 1.00
C GLY A 36 -9.33 1.05 0.02
N ASP A 37 -9.53 2.33 -0.28
CA ASP A 37 -8.54 3.18 -0.94
C ASP A 37 -7.75 3.92 0.15
N ILE A 38 -6.48 3.56 0.31
CA ILE A 38 -5.60 4.08 1.36
C ILE A 38 -4.44 4.79 0.69
N LYS A 39 -4.24 6.07 1.02
CA LYS A 39 -3.03 6.80 0.65
C LYS A 39 -2.09 6.83 1.85
N ALA A 40 -0.84 6.44 1.64
CA ALA A 40 0.16 6.40 2.70
C ALA A 40 1.49 7.02 2.28
N LYS A 41 2.20 7.60 3.25
CA LYS A 41 3.60 8.00 3.18
C LYS A 41 4.41 7.02 3.98
N VAL A 42 5.34 6.34 3.33
CA VAL A 42 6.17 5.30 3.96
C VAL A 42 7.64 5.63 3.71
N LYS A 43 8.47 5.44 4.74
CA LYS A 43 9.91 5.60 4.61
C LYS A 43 10.54 4.29 4.10
N VAL A 44 11.04 4.32 2.87
CA VAL A 44 11.73 3.19 2.23
C VAL A 44 13.16 3.64 1.91
N LEU A 45 14.15 2.88 2.37
CA LEU A 45 15.58 3.20 2.18
C LEU A 45 15.95 4.64 2.62
N GLY A 46 15.36 5.12 3.70
CA GLY A 46 15.63 6.48 4.21
C GLY A 46 14.82 7.59 3.55
N LYS A 47 14.08 7.31 2.47
CA LYS A 47 13.30 8.30 1.70
C LYS A 47 11.80 8.10 1.90
N ILE A 48 11.07 9.19 2.05
CA ILE A 48 9.61 9.15 2.15
C ILE A 48 9.05 8.97 0.73
N SER A 49 8.23 7.96 0.52
CA SER A 49 7.54 7.70 -0.74
C SER A 49 6.04 7.64 -0.51
N GLU A 50 5.26 8.15 -1.47
CA GLU A 50 3.81 8.09 -1.42
C GLU A 50 3.28 6.86 -2.16
N TYR A 51 2.48 6.06 -1.47
CA TYR A 51 1.83 4.88 -2.01
C TYR A 51 0.31 5.03 -1.94
N ALA A 52 -0.37 4.45 -2.93
CA ALA A 52 -1.80 4.18 -2.91
C ALA A 52 -2.01 2.67 -2.83
N PHE A 53 -2.88 2.25 -1.91
CA PHE A 53 -3.38 0.90 -1.80
C PHE A 53 -4.87 0.94 -2.13
N ALA A 54 -5.33 0.07 -3.01
CA ALA A 54 -6.74 -0.09 -3.32
C ALA A 54 -7.12 -1.55 -3.08
N VAL A 55 -8.10 -1.76 -2.20
CA VAL A 55 -8.59 -3.10 -1.85
C VAL A 55 -10.00 -3.27 -2.39
N THR A 56 -10.13 -4.12 -3.41
CA THR A 56 -11.40 -4.43 -4.07
C THR A 56 -11.92 -5.77 -3.58
N GLU A 57 -13.16 -5.82 -3.10
CA GLU A 57 -13.83 -7.08 -2.79
C GLU A 57 -14.21 -7.80 -4.09
N VAL A 58 -13.86 -9.08 -4.19
CA VAL A 58 -14.28 -9.94 -5.31
C VAL A 58 -15.40 -10.87 -4.85
N THR A 59 -15.23 -11.47 -3.67
CA THR A 59 -16.25 -12.24 -2.96
C THR A 59 -16.18 -11.95 -1.46
N LEU A 60 -17.07 -12.54 -0.66
CA LEU A 60 -17.04 -12.40 0.80
C LEU A 60 -15.72 -12.89 1.43
N GLU A 61 -15.00 -13.80 0.76
CA GLU A 61 -13.77 -14.40 1.26
C GLU A 61 -12.53 -14.02 0.45
N THR A 62 -12.68 -13.32 -0.67
CA THR A 62 -11.56 -13.00 -1.57
C THR A 62 -11.53 -11.53 -1.98
N SER A 63 -10.32 -10.98 -2.05
CA SER A 63 -10.09 -9.57 -2.37
C SER A 63 -8.89 -9.41 -3.29
N ILE A 64 -8.87 -8.30 -4.01
CA ILE A 64 -7.71 -7.88 -4.80
C ILE A 64 -7.06 -6.70 -4.09
N LEU A 65 -5.76 -6.80 -3.83
CA LEU A 65 -4.94 -5.69 -3.38
C LEU A 65 -4.17 -5.12 -4.57
N HIS A 66 -4.39 -3.85 -4.86
CA HIS A 66 -3.60 -3.10 -5.82
C HIS A 66 -2.75 -2.07 -5.08
N ILE A 67 -1.45 -2.01 -5.37
CA ILE A 67 -0.51 -1.09 -4.76
C ILE A 67 0.14 -0.28 -5.88
N SER A 68 0.14 1.03 -5.76
CA SER A 68 0.75 1.95 -6.73
C SER A 68 1.64 2.94 -6.02
N LEU A 69 2.82 3.18 -6.57
CA LEU A 69 3.73 4.23 -6.14
C LEU A 69 3.29 5.54 -6.80
N LEU A 70 2.77 6.48 -6.01
CA LEU A 70 2.25 7.76 -6.50
C LEU A 70 3.36 8.77 -6.75
N GLN A 71 4.32 8.85 -5.84
CA GLN A 71 5.45 9.77 -5.93
C GLN A 71 6.68 9.14 -5.28
N THR A 72 7.74 8.97 -6.08
CA THR A 72 9.09 8.79 -5.58
C THR A 72 9.67 10.17 -5.25
N ILE A 73 10.27 10.35 -4.08
CA ILE A 73 11.19 11.46 -3.87
C ILE A 73 12.50 11.13 -4.61
N GLU A 74 13.08 12.15 -5.26
CA GLU A 74 14.25 12.04 -6.13
C GLU A 74 15.41 11.23 -5.48
N GLY A 75 16.02 10.36 -6.30
CA GLY A 75 17.20 9.56 -5.95
C GLY A 75 16.92 8.15 -5.41
N LEU A 76 15.73 7.57 -5.63
CA LEU A 76 15.54 6.12 -5.63
C LEU A 76 15.96 5.54 -6.99
N THR A 77 17.16 5.91 -7.46
CA THR A 77 17.81 5.28 -8.61
C THR A 77 18.70 4.16 -8.10
N GLU A 78 18.87 3.10 -8.89
CA GLU A 78 19.71 1.92 -8.60
C GLU A 78 21.23 2.23 -8.45
N GLU A 79 21.62 3.46 -8.11
CA GLU A 79 23.01 3.94 -8.18
C GLU A 79 23.73 4.04 -6.83
N GLU A 80 23.20 3.45 -5.75
CA GLU A 80 23.92 3.35 -4.47
C GLU A 80 24.11 1.88 -4.03
N LYS A 81 24.73 1.08 -4.91
CA LYS A 81 25.31 -0.22 -4.54
C LYS A 81 26.82 -0.23 -4.73
#